data_AF-A0A4Q2XUA8-F1
#
_entry.id   AF-A0A4Q2XUA8-F1
#
_cell.length_a   1.000
_cell.length_b   1.000
_cell.length_c   1.000
_cell.angle_alpha   90.00
_cell.angle_beta   90.00
_cell.angle_gamma   90.00
#
_symmetry.space_group_name_H-M   'P 1'
#
loop_
_entity.id
_entity.type
_entity.pdbx_description
1 polymer ?
#
loop_
_entity_poly.entity_id
_entity_poly.type
_entity_poly.pdbx_seq_one_letter_code
_entity_poly.pdbx_strand_id
1 'polypeptide(L)'
;MKTHAFLCLAAACAAVVCPASAAFSVKDVPAEGHLDILEDGRLVGRYMYGRDKSSKALDFDTAKTYLHVFDAEGKETITKGAGGELPHHRGIFIGWNKLTVDGKADDLWHMKGSEQLHQKFVDEKVDATGASITSLVTWKGKSGATLLEERRTMTFRKAPAPAYLLVDFSSTLTAAGGEVRLEGDPEHAGLQFRPANEVERAKTRFLFNSTEYRSLDDICFYLRNDPCLTCTLLY
;
A
#
# COMPACT_ATOMS: atom_id res chain seq x y z
N MET A 1 -80.32 -14.54 15.01
CA MET A 1 -79.27 -13.49 14.92
C MET A 1 -77.92 -14.17 14.74
N LYS A 2 -77.28 -14.05 13.57
CA LYS A 2 -75.93 -14.57 13.31
C LYS A 2 -75.04 -13.40 12.89
N THR A 3 -74.25 -12.89 13.83
CA THR A 3 -73.22 -11.87 13.62
C THR A 3 -72.06 -12.48 12.82
N HIS A 4 -71.77 -11.93 11.65
CA HIS A 4 -70.57 -12.27 10.88
C HIS A 4 -69.51 -11.21 11.15
N ALA A 5 -68.41 -11.60 11.78
CA ALA A 5 -67.25 -10.75 11.98
C ALA A 5 -66.38 -10.80 10.71
N PHE A 6 -66.18 -9.64 10.08
CA PHE A 6 -65.21 -9.48 9.00
C PHE A 6 -63.81 -9.35 9.60
N LEU A 7 -62.93 -10.32 9.28
CA LEU A 7 -61.52 -10.28 9.62
C LEU A 7 -60.79 -9.49 8.53
N CYS A 8 -60.40 -8.24 8.82
CA CYS A 8 -59.49 -7.47 7.95
C CYS A 8 -58.08 -8.04 8.08
N LEU A 9 -57.60 -8.72 7.04
CA LEU A 9 -56.18 -9.07 6.90
C LEU A 9 -55.40 -7.81 6.49
N ALA A 10 -54.65 -7.22 7.42
CA ALA A 10 -53.65 -6.21 7.09
C ALA A 10 -52.45 -6.92 6.43
N ALA A 11 -52.21 -6.63 5.16
CA ALA A 11 -51.01 -7.08 4.46
C ALA A 11 -49.80 -6.33 5.03
N ALA A 12 -48.96 -7.02 5.80
CA ALA A 12 -47.69 -6.48 6.25
C ALA A 12 -46.72 -6.44 5.06
N CYS A 13 -46.48 -5.25 4.52
CA CYS A 13 -45.34 -5.02 3.62
C CYS A 13 -44.04 -5.20 4.42
N ALA A 14 -43.40 -6.36 4.30
CA ALA A 14 -42.04 -6.54 4.77
C ALA A 14 -41.12 -5.65 3.93
N ALA A 15 -40.59 -4.58 4.52
CA ALA A 15 -39.53 -3.80 3.89
C ALA A 15 -38.31 -4.70 3.70
N VAL A 16 -37.91 -4.93 2.45
CA VAL A 16 -36.63 -5.56 2.13
C VAL A 16 -35.55 -4.58 2.56
N VAL A 17 -34.95 -4.82 3.72
CA VAL A 17 -33.72 -4.13 4.13
C VAL A 17 -32.61 -4.69 3.26
N CYS A 18 -32.24 -3.98 2.19
CA CYS A 18 -30.96 -4.23 1.54
C CYS A 18 -29.87 -4.02 2.60
N PRO A 19 -28.97 -5.00 2.83
CA PRO A 19 -27.80 -4.73 3.64
C PRO A 19 -27.07 -3.54 3.01
N ALA A 20 -26.79 -2.50 3.80
CA ALA A 20 -25.94 -1.42 3.35
C ALA A 20 -24.65 -2.06 2.84
N SER A 21 -24.35 -1.89 1.55
CA SER A 21 -23.06 -2.32 1.01
C SER A 21 -22.00 -1.67 1.87
N ALA A 22 -21.04 -2.47 2.32
CA ALA A 22 -20.00 -1.97 3.20
C ALA A 22 -19.34 -0.75 2.60
N ALA A 23 -19.25 0.32 3.39
CA ALA A 23 -18.74 1.57 2.89
C ALA A 23 -17.23 1.61 3.14
N PHE A 24 -16.45 1.72 2.06
CA PHE A 24 -15.09 2.18 2.20
C PHE A 24 -15.09 3.68 2.48
N SER A 25 -14.09 4.16 3.21
CA SER A 25 -13.81 5.58 3.37
C SER A 25 -12.32 5.81 3.53
N VAL A 26 -11.87 7.01 3.22
CA VAL A 26 -10.50 7.43 3.46
C VAL A 26 -10.50 8.67 4.35
N LYS A 27 -9.49 8.76 5.21
CA LYS A 27 -9.31 9.88 6.14
C LYS A 27 -7.85 10.30 6.15
N ASP A 28 -7.57 11.43 5.52
CA ASP A 28 -6.24 12.01 5.56
C ASP A 28 -5.98 12.71 6.90
N VAL A 29 -4.78 12.52 7.46
CA VAL A 29 -4.33 13.11 8.73
C VAL A 29 -2.96 13.78 8.54
N PRO A 30 -2.87 14.92 7.82
CA PRO A 30 -1.59 15.54 7.44
C PRO A 30 -0.68 15.92 8.60
N ALA A 31 -1.26 16.36 9.73
CA ALA A 31 -0.50 16.71 10.92
C ALA A 31 0.28 15.53 11.51
N GLU A 32 -0.19 14.29 11.27
CA GLU A 32 0.45 13.05 11.70
C GLU A 32 1.10 12.29 10.53
N GLY A 33 1.05 12.86 9.32
CA GLY A 33 1.73 12.33 8.14
C GLY A 33 1.23 10.98 7.65
N HIS A 34 -0.08 10.72 7.71
CA HIS A 34 -0.65 9.49 7.17
C HIS A 34 -2.09 9.66 6.67
N LEU A 35 -2.53 8.71 5.85
CA LEU A 35 -3.91 8.57 5.41
C LEU A 35 -4.44 7.18 5.78
N ASP A 36 -5.60 7.15 6.41
CA ASP A 36 -6.29 5.93 6.83
C ASP A 36 -7.32 5.47 5.80
N ILE A 37 -7.36 4.18 5.53
CA ILE A 37 -8.37 3.50 4.72
C ILE A 37 -9.22 2.66 5.66
N LEU A 38 -10.53 2.89 5.65
CA LEU A 38 -11.49 2.20 6.49
C LEU A 38 -12.50 1.43 5.64
N GLU A 39 -12.91 0.27 6.14
CA GLU A 39 -14.02 -0.53 5.63
C GLU A 39 -15.05 -0.67 6.78
N ASP A 40 -16.27 -0.18 6.60
CA ASP A 40 -17.30 -0.18 7.65
C ASP A 40 -16.83 0.47 8.97
N GLY A 41 -16.00 1.52 8.86
CA GLY A 41 -15.40 2.23 10.00
C GLY A 41 -14.27 1.47 10.69
N ARG A 42 -13.93 0.25 10.24
CA ARG A 42 -12.77 -0.51 10.70
C ARG A 42 -11.53 -0.11 9.88
N LEU A 43 -10.43 0.16 10.57
CA LEU A 43 -9.16 0.50 9.92
C LEU A 43 -8.60 -0.74 9.21
N VAL A 44 -8.39 -0.66 7.89
CA VAL A 44 -7.86 -1.77 7.09
C VAL A 44 -6.49 -1.47 6.49
N GLY A 45 -6.17 -0.19 6.28
CA GLY A 45 -4.87 0.24 5.81
C GLY A 45 -4.50 1.64 6.28
N ARG A 46 -3.20 1.91 6.39
CA ARG A 46 -2.67 3.25 6.69
C ARG A 46 -1.45 3.54 5.83
N TYR A 47 -1.56 4.52 4.94
CA TYR A 47 -0.45 4.98 4.13
C TYR A 47 0.37 6.02 4.89
N MET A 48 1.58 5.65 5.29
CA MET A 48 2.53 6.51 5.99
C MET A 48 3.30 7.34 4.98
N TYR A 49 3.27 8.66 5.15
CA TYR A 49 3.91 9.59 4.22
C TYR A 49 4.61 10.78 4.88
N GLY A 50 4.47 10.93 6.19
CA GLY A 50 5.09 12.01 6.97
C GLY A 50 6.60 12.02 6.83
N ARG A 51 7.18 13.22 6.91
CA ARG A 51 8.63 13.44 6.80
C ARG A 51 9.11 14.36 7.92
N ASP A 52 10.02 13.86 8.74
CA ASP A 52 10.61 14.59 9.85
C ASP A 52 12.14 14.45 9.86
N LYS A 53 12.85 15.58 9.78
CA LYS A 53 14.33 15.65 9.81
C LYS A 53 14.87 16.23 11.12
N SER A 54 14.05 16.36 12.16
CA SER A 54 14.40 17.01 13.43
C SER A 54 15.42 16.23 14.27
N SER A 55 15.59 14.93 14.01
CA SER A 55 16.65 14.10 14.60
C SER A 55 17.13 13.04 13.60
N LYS A 56 18.32 12.46 13.81
CA LYS A 56 18.84 11.38 12.94
C LYS A 56 17.94 10.14 12.91
N ALA A 57 17.26 9.83 14.03
CA ALA A 57 16.35 8.71 14.12
C ALA A 57 15.11 8.96 13.27
N LEU A 58 14.44 10.10 13.49
CA LEU A 58 13.27 10.50 12.72
C LEU A 58 13.59 10.70 11.23
N ASP A 59 14.79 11.22 10.94
CA ASP A 59 15.28 11.39 9.58
C ASP A 59 15.27 10.05 8.82
N PHE A 60 15.80 9.01 9.44
CA PHE A 60 15.82 7.66 8.90
C PHE A 60 14.44 6.98 8.90
N ASP A 61 13.68 7.11 9.99
CA ASP A 61 12.39 6.45 10.18
C ASP A 61 11.29 6.97 9.24
N THR A 62 11.39 8.24 8.84
CA THR A 62 10.43 8.91 7.95
C THR A 62 10.96 9.09 6.52
N ALA A 63 12.14 8.57 6.18
CA ALA A 63 12.75 8.73 4.85
C ALA A 63 11.99 8.02 3.71
N LYS A 64 11.03 7.13 4.00
CA LYS A 64 10.26 6.42 2.95
C LYS A 64 8.77 6.40 3.25
N THR A 65 7.98 6.34 2.19
CA THR A 65 6.53 6.13 2.26
C THR A 65 6.22 4.63 2.16
N TYR A 66 5.25 4.16 2.92
CA TYR A 66 4.88 2.74 2.96
C TYR A 66 3.45 2.56 3.42
N LEU A 67 2.86 1.41 3.09
CA LEU A 67 1.51 1.05 3.51
C LEU A 67 1.55 0.06 4.67
N HIS A 68 0.87 0.40 5.76
CA HIS A 68 0.45 -0.56 6.75
C HIS A 68 -0.86 -1.24 6.34
N VAL A 69 -0.95 -2.54 6.61
CA VAL A 69 -2.21 -3.31 6.62
C VAL A 69 -2.50 -3.75 8.05
N PHE A 70 -3.76 -3.70 8.44
CA PHE A 70 -4.26 -4.07 9.77
C PHE A 70 -4.95 -5.41 9.75
N ASP A 71 -5.01 -6.10 10.89
CA ASP A 71 -5.74 -7.35 11.06
C ASP A 71 -7.25 -7.26 10.75
N ALA A 72 -7.93 -8.41 10.75
CA ALA A 72 -9.35 -8.50 10.44
C ALA A 72 -10.24 -7.72 11.44
N GLU A 73 -9.74 -7.44 12.63
CA GLU A 73 -10.40 -6.63 13.66
C GLU A 73 -10.07 -5.13 13.54
N GLY A 74 -9.08 -4.75 12.73
CA GLY A 74 -8.58 -3.39 12.55
C GLY A 74 -7.81 -2.85 13.76
N LYS A 75 -7.18 -3.73 14.56
CA LYS A 75 -6.53 -3.38 15.83
C LYS A 75 -5.02 -3.28 15.73
N GLU A 76 -4.39 -4.32 15.19
CA GLU A 76 -2.93 -4.41 15.09
C GLU A 76 -2.47 -4.40 13.64
N THR A 77 -1.28 -3.87 13.39
CA THR A 77 -0.67 -3.93 12.06
C THR A 77 -0.11 -5.34 11.81
N ILE A 78 -0.46 -5.95 10.69
CA ILE A 78 0.18 -7.20 10.21
C ILE A 78 1.48 -6.94 9.45
N THR A 79 1.87 -5.66 9.34
CA THR A 79 3.02 -5.15 8.60
C THR A 79 3.91 -4.33 9.53
N LYS A 80 5.23 -4.40 9.32
CA LYS A 80 6.21 -3.75 10.19
C LYS A 80 6.29 -2.23 9.98
N GLY A 81 6.41 -1.48 11.07
CA GLY A 81 6.66 -0.02 11.05
C GLY A 81 8.14 0.35 11.08
N ALA A 82 8.43 1.59 11.49
CA ALA A 82 9.79 2.04 11.77
C ALA A 82 10.45 1.30 12.95
N GLY A 83 11.78 1.31 13.04
CA GLY A 83 12.54 0.61 14.09
C GLY A 83 12.58 -0.92 13.95
N GLY A 84 12.91 -1.62 15.04
CA GLY A 84 13.01 -3.08 15.12
C GLY A 84 14.16 -3.70 14.30
N GLU A 85 14.08 -5.01 14.05
CA GLU A 85 15.03 -5.72 13.19
C GLU A 85 14.95 -5.23 11.74
N LEU A 86 16.09 -5.13 11.05
CA LEU A 86 16.19 -4.64 9.68
C LEU A 86 15.38 -3.33 9.51
N PRO A 87 15.80 -2.23 10.15
CA PRO A 87 14.94 -1.06 10.40
C PRO A 87 14.52 -0.28 9.14
N HIS A 88 15.08 -0.65 7.98
CA HIS A 88 14.70 -0.14 6.65
C HIS A 88 13.58 -0.97 5.98
N HIS A 89 13.24 -2.15 6.51
CA HIS A 89 12.10 -2.97 6.10
C HIS A 89 10.83 -2.49 6.79
N ARG A 90 9.89 -1.93 6.01
CA ARG A 90 8.66 -1.30 6.52
C ARG A 90 7.50 -1.55 5.58
N GLY A 91 6.36 -1.98 6.11
CA GLY A 91 5.09 -2.00 5.40
C GLY A 91 5.10 -2.81 4.11
N ILE A 92 4.20 -2.41 3.24
CA ILE A 92 4.29 -2.63 1.81
C ILE A 92 4.96 -1.41 1.20
N PHE A 93 6.12 -1.60 0.58
CA PHE A 93 6.87 -0.53 -0.06
C PHE A 93 7.58 -1.05 -1.30
N ILE A 94 7.94 -0.13 -2.19
CA ILE A 94 8.72 -0.41 -3.38
C ILE A 94 10.10 0.25 -3.24
N GLY A 95 11.17 -0.35 -3.78
CA GLY A 95 12.53 0.20 -3.75
C GLY A 95 13.58 -0.68 -4.42
N TRP A 96 14.77 -0.12 -4.64
CA TRP A 96 15.93 -0.80 -5.24
C TRP A 96 17.22 -0.40 -4.54
N ASN A 97 18.04 -1.39 -4.16
CA ASN A 97 19.37 -1.15 -3.58
C ASN A 97 20.42 -0.76 -4.63
N LYS A 98 20.21 -1.12 -5.90
CA LYS A 98 21.09 -0.77 -7.02
C LYS A 98 20.30 0.06 -8.05
N LEU A 99 20.46 1.37 -7.98
CA LEU A 99 19.98 2.30 -9.00
C LEU A 99 21.19 2.86 -9.75
N THR A 100 21.15 2.93 -11.07
CA THR A 100 22.11 3.72 -11.86
C THR A 100 21.38 4.81 -12.64
N VAL A 101 21.82 6.06 -12.51
CA VAL A 101 21.35 7.21 -13.30
C VAL A 101 22.53 7.81 -14.05
N ASP A 102 22.52 7.76 -15.38
CA ASP A 102 23.62 8.24 -16.23
C ASP A 102 25.01 7.73 -15.77
N GLY A 103 25.08 6.45 -15.41
CA GLY A 103 26.31 5.78 -14.94
C GLY A 103 26.68 6.05 -13.48
N LYS A 104 25.92 6.84 -12.72
CA LYS A 104 26.14 7.08 -11.29
C LYS A 104 25.23 6.20 -10.45
N ALA A 105 25.82 5.49 -9.49
CA ALA A 105 25.10 4.60 -8.59
C ALA A 105 24.42 5.35 -7.43
N ASP A 106 23.20 4.93 -7.10
CA ASP A 106 22.49 5.31 -5.88
C ASP A 106 21.80 4.08 -5.24
N ASP A 107 21.31 4.26 -4.01
CA ASP A 107 20.62 3.26 -3.21
C ASP A 107 19.34 3.88 -2.65
N LEU A 108 18.21 3.47 -3.20
CA LEU A 108 16.87 3.95 -2.82
C LEU A 108 16.14 2.95 -1.90
N TRP A 109 16.87 2.00 -1.34
CA TRP A 109 16.36 0.94 -0.48
C TRP A 109 16.70 1.16 0.99
N HIS A 110 17.99 1.33 1.27
CA HIS A 110 18.53 1.45 2.63
C HIS A 110 18.32 2.84 3.25
N MET A 111 17.88 3.82 2.45
CA MET A 111 17.58 5.19 2.88
C MET A 111 18.76 5.91 3.57
N LYS A 112 19.99 5.62 3.13
CA LYS A 112 21.20 6.27 3.65
C LYS A 112 21.45 7.58 2.91
N GLY A 113 20.67 8.61 3.24
CA GLY A 113 20.70 9.93 2.59
C GLY A 113 19.81 10.06 1.35
N SER A 114 19.15 8.97 0.93
CA SER A 114 18.06 8.96 -0.04
C SER A 114 16.70 9.03 0.66
N GLU A 115 15.67 9.48 -0.04
CA GLU A 115 14.31 9.61 0.50
C GLU A 115 13.21 9.45 -0.56
N GLN A 116 12.06 8.90 -0.15
CA GLN A 116 10.80 8.94 -0.88
C GLN A 116 9.89 9.97 -0.21
N LEU A 117 9.46 10.98 -0.97
CA LEU A 117 8.69 12.10 -0.46
C LEU A 117 7.32 12.15 -1.12
N HIS A 118 6.26 11.88 -0.37
CA HIS A 118 4.91 12.18 -0.81
C HIS A 118 4.78 13.69 -1.06
N GLN A 119 4.28 14.05 -2.24
CA GLN A 119 4.04 15.44 -2.62
C GLN A 119 2.57 15.81 -2.37
N LYS A 120 1.66 14.96 -2.84
CA LYS A 120 0.21 15.11 -2.72
C LYS A 120 -0.51 13.85 -3.19
N PHE A 121 -1.76 13.70 -2.79
CA PHE A 121 -2.70 12.82 -3.48
C PHE A 121 -3.15 13.48 -4.79
N VAL A 122 -3.16 12.70 -5.88
CA VAL A 122 -3.49 13.16 -7.24
C VAL A 122 -4.69 12.45 -7.85
N ASP A 123 -5.19 11.41 -7.19
CA ASP A 123 -6.47 10.76 -7.49
C ASP A 123 -6.97 10.07 -6.22
N GLU A 124 -8.28 10.08 -6.02
CA GLU A 124 -8.97 9.43 -4.91
C GLU A 124 -10.34 8.98 -5.40
N LYS A 125 -10.64 7.69 -5.23
CA LYS A 125 -11.93 7.10 -5.61
C LYS A 125 -12.41 6.22 -4.47
N VAL A 126 -13.60 6.50 -3.96
CA VAL A 126 -14.20 5.75 -2.88
C VAL A 126 -15.65 5.46 -3.22
N ASP A 127 -16.03 4.20 -3.12
CA ASP A 127 -17.39 3.75 -3.25
C ASP A 127 -17.67 2.55 -2.33
N ALA A 128 -18.83 1.93 -2.48
CA ALA A 128 -19.24 0.81 -1.65
C ALA A 128 -18.54 -0.51 -1.98
N THR A 129 -17.66 -0.54 -2.98
CA THR A 129 -16.90 -1.71 -3.44
C THR A 129 -15.41 -1.60 -3.16
N GLY A 130 -14.89 -0.39 -2.94
CA GLY A 130 -13.49 -0.18 -2.61
C GLY A 130 -13.09 1.27 -2.39
N ALA A 131 -11.83 1.45 -2.02
CA ALA A 131 -11.14 2.73 -1.99
C ALA A 131 -9.85 2.64 -2.82
N SER A 132 -9.55 3.66 -3.62
CA SER A 132 -8.31 3.80 -4.38
C SER A 132 -7.72 5.17 -4.13
N ILE A 133 -6.44 5.22 -3.77
CA ILE A 133 -5.68 6.45 -3.60
C ILE A 133 -4.47 6.43 -4.52
N THR A 134 -4.15 7.57 -5.13
CA THR A 134 -2.91 7.75 -5.90
C THR A 134 -2.06 8.84 -5.28
N SER A 135 -0.89 8.46 -4.76
CA SER A 135 0.12 9.35 -4.22
C SER A 135 1.15 9.69 -5.28
N LEU A 136 1.43 10.98 -5.49
CA LEU A 136 2.63 11.42 -6.21
C LEU A 136 3.81 11.42 -5.24
N VAL A 137 4.86 10.65 -5.55
CA VAL A 137 6.05 10.48 -4.71
C VAL A 137 7.29 10.88 -5.49
N THR A 138 8.12 11.73 -4.90
CA THR A 138 9.42 12.11 -5.45
C THR A 138 10.52 11.32 -4.76
N TRP A 139 11.41 10.73 -5.53
CA TRP A 139 12.53 9.94 -5.00
C TRP A 139 13.82 10.73 -5.14
N LYS A 140 14.46 11.01 -4.01
CA LYS A 140 15.70 11.77 -3.96
C LYS A 140 16.87 10.85 -3.66
N GLY A 141 17.94 11.02 -4.42
CA GLY A 141 19.21 10.34 -4.20
C GLY A 141 20.05 10.99 -3.09
N LYS A 142 21.21 10.40 -2.82
CA LYS A 142 22.15 10.87 -1.78
C LYS A 142 22.64 12.30 -1.99
N SER A 143 22.69 12.76 -3.23
CA SER A 143 23.05 14.14 -3.58
C SER A 143 21.94 15.15 -3.27
N GLY A 144 20.74 14.69 -2.91
CA GLY A 144 19.54 15.51 -2.80
C GLY A 144 18.89 15.85 -4.15
N ALA A 145 19.38 15.31 -5.27
CA ALA A 145 18.71 15.41 -6.57
C ALA A 145 17.51 14.46 -6.65
N THR A 146 16.45 14.88 -7.33
CA THR A 146 15.35 14.00 -7.71
C THR A 146 15.83 13.04 -8.80
N LEU A 147 15.67 11.74 -8.57
CA LEU A 147 16.06 10.68 -9.52
C LEU A 147 14.83 10.06 -10.20
N LEU A 148 13.74 9.89 -9.46
CA LEU A 148 12.49 9.34 -9.97
C LEU A 148 11.30 10.17 -9.50
N GLU A 149 10.28 10.23 -10.34
CA GLU A 149 8.91 10.54 -9.94
C GLU A 149 8.07 9.26 -9.99
N GLU A 150 7.18 9.10 -9.03
CA GLU A 150 6.33 7.93 -8.91
C GLU A 150 4.87 8.34 -8.77
N ARG A 151 4.00 7.71 -9.57
CA ARG A 151 2.56 7.65 -9.28
C ARG A 151 2.25 6.30 -8.64
N ARG A 152 2.01 6.31 -7.34
CA ARG A 152 1.71 5.11 -6.54
C ARG A 152 0.21 5.02 -6.28
N THR A 153 -0.45 4.05 -6.89
CA THR A 153 -1.87 3.76 -6.67
C THR A 153 -2.02 2.54 -5.79
N MET A 154 -2.79 2.68 -4.71
CA MET A 154 -3.18 1.58 -3.83
C MET A 154 -4.69 1.46 -3.84
N THR A 155 -5.20 0.28 -4.20
CA THR A 155 -6.63 0.01 -4.29
C THR A 155 -7.02 -1.10 -3.34
N PHE A 156 -7.97 -0.82 -2.45
CA PHE A 156 -8.48 -1.68 -1.42
C PHE A 156 -9.86 -2.16 -1.82
N ARG A 157 -10.09 -3.46 -1.71
CA ARG A 157 -11.38 -4.08 -2.00
C ARG A 157 -11.66 -5.18 -0.98
N LYS A 158 -12.93 -5.55 -0.89
CA LYS A 158 -13.31 -6.80 -0.25
C LYS A 158 -12.66 -7.98 -0.93
N ALA A 159 -12.09 -8.88 -0.12
CA ALA A 159 -11.66 -10.18 -0.60
C ALA A 159 -12.77 -11.23 -0.42
N PRO A 160 -12.82 -12.24 -1.29
CA PRO A 160 -13.62 -13.43 -1.02
C PRO A 160 -13.01 -14.23 0.14
N ALA A 161 -13.87 -14.77 1.00
CA ALA A 161 -13.45 -15.64 2.08
C ALA A 161 -12.58 -16.81 1.56
N PRO A 162 -11.54 -17.24 2.31
CA PRO A 162 -11.26 -16.87 3.70
C PRO A 162 -10.46 -15.56 3.88
N ALA A 163 -10.03 -14.92 2.79
CA ALA A 163 -9.38 -13.61 2.84
C ALA A 163 -10.39 -12.51 3.24
N TYR A 164 -9.92 -11.46 3.90
CA TYR A 164 -10.76 -10.33 4.34
C TYR A 164 -10.43 -9.03 3.59
N LEU A 165 -9.24 -8.90 2.99
CA LEU A 165 -8.85 -7.69 2.27
C LEU A 165 -8.03 -8.01 1.02
N LEU A 166 -8.37 -7.37 -0.10
CA LEU A 166 -7.55 -7.35 -1.30
C LEU A 166 -6.91 -5.97 -1.45
N VAL A 167 -5.59 -5.92 -1.62
CA VAL A 167 -4.86 -4.69 -1.89
C VAL A 167 -4.09 -4.82 -3.20
N ASP A 168 -4.48 -4.03 -4.19
CA ASP A 168 -3.70 -3.85 -5.41
C ASP A 168 -2.75 -2.67 -5.24
N PHE A 169 -1.48 -2.89 -5.55
CA PHE A 169 -0.45 -1.87 -5.55
C PHE A 169 0.08 -1.71 -6.97
N SER A 170 -0.05 -0.51 -7.52
CA SER A 170 0.48 -0.14 -8.82
C SER A 170 1.39 1.07 -8.70
N SER A 171 2.53 1.04 -9.37
CA SER A 171 3.49 2.13 -9.36
C SER A 171 3.99 2.39 -10.78
N THR A 172 3.84 3.63 -11.24
CA THR A 172 4.46 4.11 -12.49
C THR A 172 5.65 4.96 -12.11
N LEU A 173 6.84 4.55 -12.56
CA LEU A 173 8.11 5.24 -12.28
C LEU A 173 8.59 5.97 -13.53
N THR A 174 8.82 7.26 -13.39
CA THR A 174 9.36 8.12 -14.43
C THR A 174 10.74 8.59 -14.00
N ALA A 175 11.74 8.41 -14.86
CA ALA A 175 13.06 8.98 -14.66
C ALA A 175 12.95 10.52 -14.68
N ALA A 176 13.46 11.18 -13.63
CA ALA A 176 13.47 12.65 -13.59
C ALA A 176 14.49 13.25 -14.58
N GLY A 177 15.49 12.46 -14.99
CA GLY A 177 16.45 12.77 -16.04
C GLY A 177 17.39 11.60 -16.28
N GLY A 178 17.92 11.51 -17.49
CA GLY A 178 18.90 10.48 -17.86
C GLY A 178 18.33 9.08 -18.05
N GLU A 179 19.20 8.14 -18.42
CA GLU A 179 18.86 6.71 -18.43
C GLU A 179 18.90 6.19 -16.98
N VAL A 180 17.82 5.55 -16.55
CA VAL A 180 17.74 4.90 -15.24
C VAL A 180 17.69 3.38 -15.39
N ARG A 181 18.58 2.71 -14.66
CA ARG A 181 18.57 1.25 -14.48
C ARG A 181 18.19 0.92 -13.05
N LEU A 182 17.17 0.08 -12.92
CA LEU A 182 16.68 -0.44 -11.64
C LEU A 182 17.10 -1.89 -11.52
N GLU A 183 17.97 -2.18 -10.56
CA GLU A 183 18.59 -3.48 -10.38
C GLU A 183 18.57 -3.87 -8.89
N GLY A 184 18.80 -5.14 -8.63
CA GLY A 184 18.95 -5.67 -7.29
C GLY A 184 18.55 -7.14 -7.23
N ASP A 185 18.82 -7.74 -6.07
CA ASP A 185 18.40 -9.10 -5.77
C ASP A 185 16.91 -9.12 -5.35
N PRO A 186 16.25 -10.30 -5.35
CA PRO A 186 14.85 -10.42 -4.95
C PRO A 186 14.54 -9.92 -3.53
N GLU A 187 15.52 -9.87 -2.63
CA GLU A 187 15.32 -9.36 -1.27
C GLU A 187 15.40 -7.84 -1.18
N HIS A 188 16.01 -7.16 -2.16
CA HIS A 188 16.35 -5.73 -2.15
C HIS A 188 15.92 -4.96 -3.41
N ALA A 189 15.00 -5.51 -4.21
CA ALA A 189 14.44 -4.87 -5.40
C ALA A 189 12.92 -5.07 -5.52
N GLY A 190 12.24 -4.08 -6.11
CA GLY A 190 10.82 -4.15 -6.44
C GLY A 190 9.89 -3.90 -5.24
N LEU A 191 8.65 -4.37 -5.38
CA LEU A 191 7.61 -4.26 -4.36
C LEU A 191 7.77 -5.36 -3.31
N GLN A 192 7.66 -4.98 -2.05
CA GLN A 192 7.98 -5.84 -0.92
C GLN A 192 6.91 -5.72 0.14
N PHE A 193 6.52 -6.86 0.71
CA PHE A 193 5.71 -6.94 1.92
C PHE A 193 6.62 -7.32 3.09
N ARG A 194 6.60 -6.52 4.16
CA ARG A 194 7.37 -6.77 5.38
C ARG A 194 6.41 -7.04 6.53
N PRO A 195 6.27 -8.31 6.98
CA PRO A 195 5.37 -8.65 8.09
C PRO A 195 5.81 -7.96 9.37
N ALA A 196 4.85 -7.66 10.25
CA ALA A 196 5.16 -7.20 11.61
C ALA A 196 6.01 -8.24 12.35
N ASN A 197 6.83 -7.81 13.31
CA ASN A 197 7.74 -8.71 14.03
C ASN A 197 6.96 -9.75 14.86
N GLU A 198 5.76 -9.37 15.26
CA GLU A 198 4.81 -10.08 16.11
C GLU A 198 4.06 -11.18 15.33
N VAL A 199 4.13 -11.18 14.00
CA VAL A 199 3.52 -12.22 13.17
C VAL A 199 4.25 -13.55 13.36
N GLU A 200 3.48 -14.61 13.66
CA GLU A 200 4.01 -15.96 13.80
C GLU A 200 4.50 -16.51 12.45
N ARG A 201 5.81 -16.41 12.19
CA ARG A 201 6.43 -16.85 10.93
C ARG A 201 6.07 -18.29 10.55
N ALA A 202 6.01 -19.20 11.52
CA ALA A 202 5.68 -20.61 11.29
C ALA A 202 4.23 -20.85 10.82
N LYS A 203 3.32 -19.90 11.06
CA LYS A 203 1.91 -19.95 10.63
C LYS A 203 1.65 -19.07 9.40
N THR A 204 2.65 -18.37 8.89
CA THR A 204 2.53 -17.46 7.75
C THR A 204 2.90 -18.17 6.47
N ARG A 205 2.07 -18.05 5.43
CA ARG A 205 2.34 -18.61 4.10
C ARG A 205 2.33 -17.49 3.07
N PHE A 206 3.42 -17.38 2.32
CA PHE A 206 3.49 -16.52 1.15
C PHE A 206 3.08 -17.33 -0.07
N LEU A 207 1.95 -16.96 -0.66
CA LEU A 207 1.45 -17.58 -1.88
C LEU A 207 1.81 -16.66 -3.05
N PHE A 208 2.67 -17.14 -3.95
CA PHE A 208 2.92 -16.47 -5.21
C PHE A 208 1.91 -16.97 -6.23
N ASN A 209 1.25 -16.06 -6.96
CA ASN A 209 0.35 -16.48 -8.03
C ASN A 209 1.18 -17.08 -9.17
N SER A 210 1.10 -18.39 -9.34
CA SER A 210 1.84 -19.11 -10.35
C SER A 210 1.14 -18.97 -11.70
N THR A 211 1.66 -18.12 -12.58
CA THR A 211 1.46 -18.35 -14.02
C THR A 211 2.67 -18.06 -14.88
N GLU A 212 3.71 -17.35 -14.41
CA GLU A 212 5.07 -17.43 -14.96
C GLU A 212 6.02 -16.53 -14.15
N TYR A 213 7.09 -17.08 -13.57
CA TYR A 213 8.26 -16.31 -13.16
C TYR A 213 9.51 -16.97 -13.73
N ARG A 214 10.25 -16.22 -14.55
CA ARG A 214 11.60 -16.56 -15.01
C ARG A 214 12.58 -16.44 -13.83
N SER A 215 13.63 -17.26 -13.86
CA SER A 215 14.61 -17.50 -12.80
C SER A 215 15.09 -16.25 -12.03
N LEU A 216 15.13 -16.38 -10.70
CA LEU A 216 15.28 -15.34 -9.67
C LEU A 216 16.74 -14.96 -9.32
N ASP A 217 17.64 -14.87 -10.29
CA ASP A 217 19.04 -14.55 -9.96
C ASP A 217 19.35 -13.04 -10.03
N ASP A 218 18.57 -12.24 -10.76
CA ASP A 218 18.62 -10.77 -10.75
C ASP A 218 17.30 -10.18 -11.29
N ILE A 219 16.75 -9.14 -10.63
CA ILE A 219 15.60 -8.39 -11.14
C ILE A 219 16.12 -7.11 -11.80
N CYS A 220 16.15 -7.05 -13.13
CA CYS A 220 16.58 -5.89 -13.89
C CYS A 220 15.39 -5.28 -14.67
N PHE A 221 15.10 -3.99 -14.42
CA PHE A 221 14.17 -3.20 -15.21
C PHE A 221 14.89 -2.01 -15.86
N TYR A 222 14.70 -1.83 -17.17
CA TYR A 222 15.17 -0.66 -17.91
C TYR A 222 14.02 0.34 -18.06
N LEU A 223 14.16 1.53 -17.47
CA LEU A 223 13.21 2.62 -17.67
C LEU A 223 13.63 3.43 -18.89
N ARG A 224 12.94 3.25 -20.03
CA ARG A 224 12.90 4.25 -21.11
C ARG A 224 11.43 4.62 -21.36
N ASN A 225 11.03 5.79 -20.85
CA ASN A 225 9.74 6.46 -21.11
C ASN A 225 8.41 5.68 -20.97
N ASP A 226 8.35 4.54 -20.28
CA ASP A 226 7.23 4.12 -19.39
C ASP A 226 7.29 2.61 -19.11
N PRO A 227 7.44 2.21 -17.83
CA PRO A 227 6.83 0.98 -17.37
C PRO A 227 6.07 1.16 -16.04
N CYS A 228 4.88 0.57 -16.00
CA CYS A 228 4.09 0.40 -14.80
C CYS A 228 4.42 -0.96 -14.15
N LEU A 229 4.70 -0.99 -12.85
CA LEU A 229 4.69 -2.21 -12.05
C LEU A 229 3.34 -2.34 -11.35
N THR A 230 2.64 -3.45 -11.54
CA THR A 230 1.39 -3.76 -10.82
C THR A 230 1.53 -5.09 -10.10
N CYS A 231 1.08 -5.14 -8.84
CA CYS A 231 1.04 -6.35 -8.02
C CYS A 231 -0.26 -6.38 -7.21
N THR A 232 -0.84 -7.56 -7.07
CA THR A 232 -2.07 -7.81 -6.30
C THR A 232 -1.73 -8.66 -5.09
N LEU A 233 -2.09 -8.18 -3.90
CA LEU A 233 -1.87 -8.85 -2.62
C LEU A 233 -3.23 -9.22 -2.00
N LEU A 234 -3.38 -10.48 -1.58
CA LEU A 234 -4.58 -11.02 -0.96
C LEU A 234 -4.27 -11.36 0.50
N TYR A 235 -5.06 -10.83 1.44
CA TYR A 235 -4.89 -10.94 2.88
C TYR A 235 -6.07 -11.63 3.55
#